data_AF-A0A1F7WIL9-F1
#
_entry.id   AF-A0A1F7WIL9-F1
#
_cell.length_a   1.000
_cell.length_b   1.000
_cell.length_c   1.000
_cell.angle_alpha   90.00
_cell.angle_beta   90.00
_cell.angle_gamma   90.00
#
_symmetry.space_group_name_H-M   'P 1'
#
loop_
_entity.id
_entity.type
_entity.pdbx_description
1 polymer ?
#
loop_
_entity_poly.entity_id
_entity_poly.type
_entity_poly.pdbx_seq_one_letter_code
_entity_poly.pdbx_strand_id
1 'polypeptide(L)' 'MDILLKNISPIKNKKIELKKNKKKVMVSIDEKIWSLYKKECKEKYLVPSFEIEKFMKENIEWI' A
#
# COMPACT_ATOMS: atom_id res chain seq x y z
N MET A 1 -4.60 -8.63 -12.20
CA MET A 1 -3.27 -8.25 -11.64
C MET A 1 -2.31 -7.72 -12.71
N ASP A 2 -2.66 -7.75 -14.00
CA ASP A 2 -1.86 -7.24 -15.13
C ASP A 2 -1.89 -5.71 -15.38
N ILE A 3 -2.68 -4.94 -14.62
CA ILE A 3 -2.86 -3.49 -14.85
C ILE A 3 -1.74 -2.64 -14.20
N LEU A 4 -0.91 -3.24 -13.34
CA LEU A 4 0.07 -2.50 -12.52
C LEU A 4 1.36 -2.08 -13.25
N LEU A 5 1.67 -2.61 -14.44
CA LEU A 5 3.00 -2.45 -15.05
C LEU A 5 3.04 -1.67 -16.37
N LYS A 6 1.90 -1.26 -16.95
CA LYS A 6 1.87 -0.61 -18.28
C LYS A 6 1.83 0.93 -18.31
N ASN A 7 1.98 1.62 -17.18
CA ASN A 7 2.02 3.10 -17.15
C ASN A 7 3.36 3.63 -16.62
N ILE A 8 4.43 3.48 -17.40
CA ILE A 8 5.77 3.98 -17.08
C ILE A 8 5.96 5.38 -17.69
N SER A 9 5.14 6.34 -17.27
CA SER A 9 5.59 7.73 -17.10
C SER A 9 6.23 7.84 -15.71
N PRO A 10 7.11 8.81 -15.38
CA PRO A 10 7.94 8.73 -14.17
C PRO A 10 7.09 8.41 -12.95
N ILE A 11 7.21 7.16 -12.48
CA ILE A 11 6.37 6.64 -11.41
C ILE A 11 6.83 7.38 -10.17
N LYS A 12 6.02 8.36 -9.74
CA LYS A 12 6.25 9.11 -8.52
C LYS A 12 5.91 8.18 -7.36
N ASN A 13 6.90 7.36 -7.02
CA ASN A 13 6.81 6.39 -5.93
C ASN A 13 6.80 7.13 -4.59
N LYS A 14 5.75 6.90 -3.81
CA LYS A 14 5.67 7.34 -2.43
C LYS A 14 6.17 6.21 -1.54
N LYS A 15 7.21 6.49 -0.76
CA LYS A 15 7.67 5.58 0.30
C LYS A 15 6.81 5.79 1.55
N ILE A 16 6.26 4.71 2.07
CA ILE A 16 5.45 4.70 3.29
C ILE A 16 6.13 3.79 4.31
N GLU A 17 6.33 4.29 5.51
CA GLU A 17 6.84 3.50 6.64
C GLU A 17 5.66 2.84 7.36
N LEU A 18 5.69 1.52 7.45
CA LEU A 18 4.76 0.72 8.26
C LEU A 18 5.53 0.08 9.43
N LYS A 19 4.90 -0.01 10.60
CA LYS A 19 5.49 -0.62 11.80
C LYS A 19 4.87 -2.00 12.04
N LYS A 20 5.54 -3.05 11.57
CA LYS A 20 5.13 -4.44 11.81
C LYS A 20 6.00 -5.07 12.89
N ASN A 21 5.41 -5.47 14.01
CA ASN A 21 6.06 -6.32 15.03
C ASN A 21 7.44 -5.80 15.52
N LYS A 22 7.50 -4.51 15.89
CA LYS A 22 8.72 -3.74 16.24
C LYS A 22 9.75 -3.55 15.11
N LYS A 23 9.48 -4.04 13.89
CA LYS A 23 10.28 -3.79 12.69
C LYS A 23 9.61 -2.74 11.82
N LYS A 24 10.42 -1.90 11.18
CA LYS A 24 9.98 -0.94 10.17
C LYS A 24 10.03 -1.58 8.80
N VAL A 25 8.91 -1.57 8.08
CA VAL A 25 8.82 -2.04 6.70
C VAL A 25 8.59 -0.83 5.82
N MET A 26 9.42 -0.67 4.79
CA MET A 26 9.22 0.36 3.78
C MET A 26 8.44 -0.23 2.61
N VAL A 27 7.29 0.35 2.31
CA VAL A 27 6.50 0.02 1.13
C VAL A 27 6.61 1.17 0.15
N SER A 28 6.99 0.87 -1.09
CA SER A 28 6.94 1.83 -2.19
C SER A 28 5.65 1.61 -2.95
N ILE A 29 4.78 2.61 -2.97
CA ILE A 29 3.51 2.58 -3.70
C ILE A 29 3.41 3.82 -4.59
N ASP A 30 2.80 3.67 -5.75
CA ASP A 30 2.55 4.81 -6.63
C ASP A 30 1.61 5.83 -5.94
N GLU A 31 1.89 7.12 -6.12
CA GLU A 31 1.11 8.19 -5.46
C GLU A 31 -0.36 8.22 -5.91
N LYS A 32 -0.68 7.87 -7.17
CA LYS A 32 -2.06 7.81 -7.65
C LYS A 32 -2.80 6.64 -7.01
N ILE A 33 -2.16 5.47 -6.96
CA ILE A 33 -2.72 4.28 -6.30
C ILE A 33 -2.94 4.56 -4.81
N TRP A 34 -1.98 5.18 -4.14
CA TRP A 34 -2.11 5.55 -2.73
C TRP A 34 -3.22 6.57 -2.48
N SER A 35 -3.40 7.53 -3.38
CA SER A 35 -4.47 8.54 -3.27
C SER A 35 -5.85 7.90 -3.40
N LEU A 36 -6.03 7.02 -4.40
CA LEU A 36 -7.27 6.25 -4.58
C LEU A 36 -7.55 5.37 -3.36
N TYR A 37 -6.55 4.62 -2.92
CA TYR A 37 -6.66 3.74 -1.76
C TYR A 37 -7.00 4.52 -0.48
N LYS A 38 -6.36 5.66 -0.25
CA LYS A 38 -6.70 6.56 0.88
C LYS A 38 -8.15 7.03 0.82
N LYS A 39 -8.65 7.35 -0.36
CA LYS A 39 -10.04 7.79 -0.55
C LYS A 39 -11.00 6.65 -0.19
N GLU A 40 -10.76 5.44 -0.71
CA GLU A 40 -11.56 4.27 -0.37
C GLU A 40 -11.52 3.93 1.12
N CYS A 41 -10.35 3.96 1.74
CA CYS A 41 -10.21 3.77 3.19
C CYS A 41 -10.99 4.83 3.97
N LYS A 42 -10.95 6.10 3.54
CA LYS A 42 -11.71 7.18 4.19
C LYS A 42 -13.22 6.97 4.07
N GLU A 43 -13.70 6.54 2.91
CA GLU A 43 -15.13 6.24 2.70
C GLU A 43 -15.61 5.07 3.57
N LYS A 44 -14.71 4.11 3.86
CA LYS A 44 -15.00 2.95 4.71
C LYS A 44 -14.63 3.14 6.19
N TYR A 45 -14.20 4.34 6.59
CA TYR A 45 -13.70 4.65 7.94
C TYR A 45 -12.53 3.73 8.39
N LEU A 46 -11.70 3.30 7.45
CA LEU A 46 -10.55 2.44 7.66
C LEU A 46 -9.25 3.26 7.72
N VAL A 47 -8.25 2.73 8.44
CA VAL A 47 -6.92 3.33 8.52
C VAL A 47 -6.03 2.70 7.42
N PRO A 48 -5.60 3.47 6.40
CA PRO A 48 -4.89 2.92 5.24
C PRO A 48 -3.62 2.12 5.59
N SER A 49 -2.85 2.55 6.59
CA SER A 49 -1.65 1.84 7.02
C SER A 49 -1.95 0.49 7.66
N PHE A 50 -3.06 0.41 8.40
CA PHE A 50 -3.49 -0.83 9.05
C PHE A 50 -4.06 -1.81 8.03
N GLU A 51 -4.84 -1.33 7.07
CA GLU A 51 -5.38 -2.17 6.00
C GLU A 51 -4.29 -2.69 5.06
N ILE A 52 -3.25 -1.90 4.76
CA ILE A 52 -2.07 -2.43 4.03
C ILE A 52 -1.34 -3.48 4.87
N GLU A 53 -1.15 -3.25 6.17
CA GLU A 53 -0.52 -4.24 7.04
C GLU A 53 -1.33 -5.54 7.09
N LYS A 54 -2.66 -5.44 7.19
CA LYS A 54 -3.58 -6.56 7.19
C LYS A 54 -3.57 -7.29 5.85
N PHE A 55 -3.66 -6.57 4.73
CA PHE A 55 -3.56 -7.12 3.38
C PHE A 55 -2.24 -7.87 3.18
N MET A 56 -1.12 -7.28 3.61
CA MET A 56 0.19 -7.92 3.57
C MET A 56 0.26 -9.13 4.50
N LYS A 57 -0.47 -9.17 5.61
CA LYS A 57 -0.52 -10.34 6.49
C LYS A 57 -1.36 -11.47 5.88
N GLU A 58 -2.50 -11.14 5.27
CA GLU A 58 -3.44 -12.10 4.67
C GLU A 58 -2.95 -12.65 3.33
N ASN A 59 -2.21 -11.87 2.54
CA ASN A 59 -1.70 -12.30 1.22
C ASN A 59 -0.25 -12.81 1.27
N ILE A 60 0.47 -12.59 2.37
CA ILE A 60 1.82 -13.12 2.60
C ILE A 60 1.75 -14.17 3.73
N GLU A 61 0.88 -15.17 3.57
CA GLU A 61 0.96 -16.44 4.31
C GLU A 61 1.97 -17.36 3.59
N TRP A 62 3.22 -16.88 3.45
CA TRP A 62 4.48 -17.60 3.18
C TRP A 62 5.60 -16.58 2.87
N ILE A 63 6.34 -16.18 3.90
CA ILE A 63 7.77 -15.82 3.82
C ILE A 63 8.47 -16.62 4.92
#